data_AF-A0AAN0Y2S1-F1
#
_entry.id   AF-A0AAN0Y2S1-F1
#
_cell.length_a   1.000
_cell.length_b   1.000
_cell.length_c   1.000
_cell.angle_alpha   90.00
_cell.angle_beta   90.00
_cell.angle_gamma   90.00
#
_symmetry.space_group_name_H-M   'P 1'
#
loop_
_entity.id
_entity.type
_entity.pdbx_description
1 polymer ?
#
loop_
_entity_poly.entity_id
_entity_poly.type
_entity_poly.pdbx_seq_one_letter_code
_entity_poly.pdbx_strand_id
1 'polypeptide(L)'
;MSNNSCNEVWLVIDSLTFGGIETHVLELANGLKHFEIPVKVMFLRSYSKPQLLKDKLESSGIAFQFLSSTGTNYFSDLISQVRKQKPALLHAHGYKASLVCKLARIMTGVRQISTYHAGETPTGKVWLYDCADRFTTFVSNHSIAVSERITQKLITKSESFNNFIDTKTLSTSTGNQIAFVGRLSHEKGPDRFIDLARLNQTQRFDLYGSGAMQSELTQGAPANVRFHGHQNNMDSIWQHIGILIICSRYEGLPMTALEAMARGIPVVSLNVGNMSKLIQHETNGYLVDNVNQLNEALNTYLSLAPHQQLAIKKQAIDSVEQHYSQSAVIPKMMKLYFPNSSQSDCQIEKQ
;
A
#
# COMPACT_ATOMS: atom_id res chain seq x y z
N MET A 1 -13.37 18.69 -29.81
CA MET A 1 -12.20 18.05 -29.17
C MET A 1 -11.35 19.14 -28.54
N SER A 2 -11.67 19.54 -27.31
CA SER A 2 -11.03 20.70 -26.67
C SER A 2 -11.12 20.60 -25.14
N ASN A 3 -9.99 20.84 -24.46
CA ASN A 3 -9.85 21.15 -23.03
C ASN A 3 -10.28 20.11 -21.98
N ASN A 4 -9.46 19.07 -21.75
CA ASN A 4 -9.51 18.32 -20.48
C ASN A 4 -8.17 18.24 -19.73
N SER A 5 -7.13 18.97 -20.16
CA SER A 5 -5.79 18.85 -19.55
C SER A 5 -5.61 19.63 -18.25
N CYS A 6 -6.42 20.67 -17.97
CA CYS A 6 -6.28 21.49 -16.76
C CYS A 6 -6.64 20.77 -15.45
N ASN A 7 -7.32 19.61 -15.51
CA ASN A 7 -7.74 18.85 -14.34
C ASN A 7 -7.02 17.48 -14.22
N GLU A 8 -6.08 17.17 -15.11
CA GLU A 8 -5.38 15.87 -15.10
C GLU A 8 -4.36 15.79 -13.95
N VAL A 9 -4.45 14.72 -13.16
CA VAL A 9 -3.50 14.40 -12.08
C VAL A 9 -2.44 13.45 -12.59
N TRP A 10 -1.16 13.81 -12.41
CA TRP A 10 -0.04 12.93 -12.73
C TRP A 10 0.51 12.26 -11.48
N LEU A 11 0.41 10.94 -11.41
CA LEU A 11 1.05 10.13 -10.37
C LEU A 11 2.46 9.75 -10.84
N VAL A 12 3.49 10.23 -10.17
CA VAL A 12 4.89 10.08 -10.60
C VAL A 12 5.62 9.07 -9.72
N ILE A 13 6.23 8.05 -10.33
CA ILE A 13 6.89 6.93 -9.63
C ILE A 13 8.17 6.47 -10.35
N ASP A 14 9.16 5.98 -9.58
CA ASP A 14 10.33 5.24 -10.10
C ASP A 14 10.21 3.76 -9.70
N SER A 15 9.44 2.98 -10.47
CA SER A 15 9.13 1.58 -10.13
C SER A 15 10.01 0.59 -10.89
N LEU A 16 10.73 -0.26 -10.16
CA LEU A 16 11.50 -1.39 -10.69
C LEU A 16 10.89 -2.75 -10.32
N THR A 17 10.16 -2.81 -9.22
CA THR A 17 9.59 -4.02 -8.62
C THR A 17 8.17 -3.73 -8.19
N PHE A 18 7.28 -4.72 -8.17
CA PHE A 18 5.94 -4.52 -7.65
C PHE A 18 5.90 -4.77 -6.14
N GLY A 19 5.60 -3.73 -5.36
CA GLY A 19 5.41 -3.81 -3.92
C GLY A 19 4.38 -2.81 -3.41
N GLY A 20 4.46 -2.44 -2.13
CA GLY A 20 3.45 -1.61 -1.49
C GLY A 20 3.27 -0.22 -2.11
N ILE A 21 4.33 0.40 -2.64
CA ILE A 21 4.23 1.72 -3.30
C ILE A 21 3.48 1.57 -4.63
N GLU A 22 3.82 0.56 -5.43
CA GLU A 22 3.16 0.27 -6.70
C GLU A 22 1.69 -0.10 -6.50
N THR A 23 1.37 -0.95 -5.51
CA THR A 23 -0.03 -1.25 -5.16
C THR A 23 -0.74 0.03 -4.78
N HIS A 24 -0.17 0.87 -3.91
CA HIS A 24 -0.78 2.14 -3.52
C HIS A 24 -1.03 3.09 -4.71
N VAL A 25 -0.07 3.20 -5.64
CA VAL A 25 -0.24 4.03 -6.85
C VAL A 25 -1.35 3.49 -7.74
N LEU A 26 -1.44 2.17 -7.91
CA LEU A 26 -2.51 1.53 -8.67
C LEU A 26 -3.89 1.78 -8.03
N GLU A 27 -4.00 1.60 -6.71
CA GLU A 27 -5.22 1.87 -5.95
C GLU A 27 -5.64 3.33 -6.05
N LEU A 28 -4.68 4.26 -5.94
CA LEU A 28 -4.95 5.68 -6.09
C LEU A 28 -5.39 6.03 -7.51
N ALA A 29 -4.76 5.46 -8.54
CA ALA A 29 -5.13 5.70 -9.92
C ALA A 29 -6.53 5.15 -10.24
N ASN A 30 -6.85 3.93 -9.78
CA ASN A 30 -8.18 3.35 -9.92
C ASN A 30 -9.23 4.20 -9.19
N GLY A 31 -8.94 4.62 -7.96
CA GLY A 31 -9.82 5.48 -7.18
C GLY A 31 -10.07 6.82 -7.88
N LEU A 32 -9.04 7.51 -8.36
CA LEU A 32 -9.21 8.77 -9.11
C LEU A 32 -10.04 8.57 -10.37
N LYS A 33 -9.77 7.51 -11.14
CA LYS A 33 -10.56 7.16 -12.33
C LYS A 33 -12.02 6.88 -11.98
N HIS A 34 -12.29 6.19 -10.87
CA HIS A 34 -13.63 5.88 -10.41
C HIS A 34 -14.43 7.15 -10.05
N PHE A 35 -13.76 8.15 -9.48
CA PHE A 35 -14.33 9.47 -9.20
C PHE A 35 -14.24 10.42 -10.41
N GLU A 36 -14.06 9.89 -11.63
CA GLU A 36 -14.02 10.61 -12.90
C GLU A 36 -12.93 11.71 -12.99
N ILE A 37 -11.89 11.61 -12.16
CA ILE A 37 -10.73 12.50 -12.21
C ILE A 37 -9.75 11.98 -13.27
N PRO A 38 -9.41 12.76 -14.31
CA PRO A 38 -8.43 12.34 -15.30
C PRO A 38 -7.09 12.07 -14.62
N VAL A 39 -6.55 10.86 -14.79
CA VAL A 39 -5.31 10.42 -14.14
C VAL A 39 -4.36 9.77 -15.13
N LYS A 40 -3.08 10.09 -14.98
CA LYS A 40 -1.98 9.52 -15.76
C LYS A 40 -0.84 9.11 -14.84
N VAL A 41 -0.29 7.91 -15.02
CA VAL A 41 0.88 7.45 -14.27
C VAL A 41 2.15 7.73 -15.07
N MET A 42 3.06 8.52 -14.49
CA MET A 42 4.32 8.91 -15.09
C MET A 42 5.46 8.12 -14.45
N PHE A 43 6.06 7.20 -15.21
CA PHE A 43 7.26 6.49 -14.80
C PHE A 43 8.49 7.34 -15.08
N LEU A 44 9.37 7.52 -14.09
CA LEU A 44 10.63 8.24 -14.31
C LEU A 44 11.47 7.59 -15.41
N ARG A 45 11.52 6.26 -15.45
CA ARG A 45 12.28 5.52 -16.45
C ARG A 45 11.66 4.17 -16.81
N SER A 46 11.99 3.69 -17.99
CA SER A 46 11.79 2.28 -18.35
C SER A 46 12.95 1.43 -17.81
N TYR A 47 12.63 0.21 -17.39
CA TYR A 47 13.60 -0.79 -16.95
C TYR A 47 13.52 -2.01 -17.88
N SER A 48 14.62 -2.73 -18.06
CA SER A 48 14.67 -3.93 -18.90
C SER A 48 13.88 -5.12 -18.35
N LYS A 49 13.50 -5.07 -17.06
CA LYS A 49 12.68 -6.10 -16.42
C LYS A 49 11.19 -5.82 -16.66
N PRO A 50 10.34 -6.86 -16.74
CA PRO A 50 8.88 -6.69 -16.78
C PRO A 50 8.40 -5.82 -15.62
N GLN A 51 7.58 -4.82 -15.94
CA GLN A 51 7.04 -3.89 -14.96
C GLN A 51 5.57 -4.22 -14.72
N LEU A 52 5.30 -5.06 -13.72
CA LEU A 52 3.94 -5.52 -13.40
C LEU A 52 2.95 -4.36 -13.17
N LEU A 53 3.41 -3.20 -12.67
CA LEU A 53 2.55 -2.03 -12.51
C LEU A 53 2.04 -1.53 -13.86
N LYS A 54 2.90 -1.46 -14.90
CA LYS A 54 2.49 -1.08 -16.26
C LYS A 54 1.37 -1.99 -16.75
N ASP A 55 1.57 -3.30 -16.65
CA ASP A 55 0.62 -4.28 -17.19
C ASP A 55 -0.72 -4.23 -16.44
N LYS A 56 -0.70 -3.96 -15.12
CA LYS A 56 -1.90 -3.72 -14.33
C LYS A 56 -2.61 -2.41 -14.70
N LEU A 57 -1.86 -1.32 -14.94
CA LEU A 57 -2.42 -0.05 -15.41
C LEU A 57 -3.08 -0.19 -16.78
N GLU A 58 -2.46 -0.93 -17.71
CA GLU A 58 -3.05 -1.27 -19.01
C GLU A 58 -4.37 -2.03 -18.85
N SER A 59 -4.37 -3.06 -18.00
CA SER A 59 -5.56 -3.88 -17.71
C SER A 59 -6.69 -3.06 -17.09
N SER A 60 -6.35 -2.07 -16.25
CA SER A 60 -7.30 -1.14 -15.65
C SER A 60 -7.70 0.03 -16.57
N GLY A 61 -7.16 0.10 -17.79
CA GLY A 61 -7.39 1.19 -18.73
C GLY A 61 -6.99 2.56 -18.17
N ILE A 62 -5.88 2.63 -17.44
CA ILE A 62 -5.30 3.86 -16.91
C ILE A 62 -4.15 4.28 -17.82
N ALA A 63 -4.14 5.56 -18.22
CA ALA A 63 -3.07 6.10 -19.04
C ALA A 63 -1.73 6.11 -18.28
N PHE A 64 -0.66 5.72 -18.94
CA PHE A 64 0.69 5.82 -18.37
C PHE A 64 1.71 6.25 -19.43
N GLN A 65 2.84 6.78 -18.99
CA GLN A 65 3.93 7.22 -19.86
C GLN A 65 5.29 7.06 -19.17
N PHE A 66 6.31 6.68 -19.92
CA PHE A 66 7.71 6.74 -19.49
C PHE A 66 8.31 8.09 -19.86
N LEU A 67 8.95 8.76 -18.89
CA LEU A 67 9.67 10.01 -19.14
C LEU A 67 10.98 9.76 -19.90
N SER A 68 11.75 8.76 -19.50
CA SER A 68 12.97 8.36 -20.21
C SER A 68 12.97 6.88 -20.55
N SER A 69 13.17 6.55 -21.83
CA SER A 69 13.29 5.16 -22.31
C SER A 69 14.69 4.57 -22.08
N THR A 70 15.74 5.40 -21.99
CA THR A 70 17.14 4.95 -21.97
C THR A 70 18.11 5.80 -21.14
N GLY A 71 17.67 6.84 -20.41
CA GLY A 71 18.61 7.82 -19.81
C GLY A 71 18.25 8.43 -18.45
N THR A 72 19.10 9.38 -18.02
CA THR A 72 18.95 10.22 -16.81
C THR A 72 18.17 11.51 -17.04
N ASN A 73 17.67 11.73 -18.27
CA ASN A 73 17.05 12.98 -18.70
C ASN A 73 15.58 13.14 -18.28
N TYR A 74 15.06 12.21 -17.45
CA TYR A 74 13.69 12.24 -16.95
C TYR A 74 13.29 13.57 -16.31
N PHE A 75 14.25 14.35 -15.82
CA PHE A 75 14.02 15.68 -15.29
C PHE A 75 13.63 16.71 -16.36
N SER A 76 14.44 16.84 -17.42
CA SER A 76 14.15 17.76 -18.53
C SER A 76 12.87 17.33 -19.25
N ASP A 77 12.66 16.02 -19.38
CA ASP A 77 11.48 15.46 -20.02
C ASP A 77 10.22 15.79 -19.20
N LEU A 78 10.25 15.66 -17.87
CA LEU A 78 9.13 16.04 -17.02
C LEU A 78 8.80 17.52 -17.17
N ILE A 79 9.80 18.41 -17.10
CA ILE A 79 9.57 19.86 -17.22
C ILE A 79 8.96 20.21 -18.57
N SER A 80 9.50 19.63 -19.65
CA SER A 80 8.98 19.83 -21.01
C SER A 80 7.52 19.40 -21.11
N GLN A 81 7.19 18.21 -20.59
CA GLN A 81 5.84 17.68 -20.61
C GLN A 81 4.89 18.50 -19.74
N VAL A 82 5.30 18.94 -18.55
CA VAL A 82 4.49 19.80 -17.67
C VAL A 82 4.19 21.14 -18.35
N ARG A 83 5.17 21.77 -19.01
CA ARG A 83 4.95 23.03 -19.74
C ARG A 83 3.99 22.84 -20.93
N LYS A 84 4.07 21.69 -21.61
CA LYS A 84 3.26 21.39 -22.79
C LYS A 84 1.82 21.01 -22.42
N GLN A 85 1.64 20.09 -21.47
CA GLN A 85 0.34 19.49 -21.15
C GLN A 85 -0.37 20.21 -19.99
N LYS A 86 0.36 20.96 -19.16
CA LYS A 86 -0.16 21.74 -18.01
C LYS A 86 -1.08 20.91 -17.10
N PRO A 87 -0.59 19.82 -16.49
CA PRO A 87 -1.38 19.03 -15.56
C PRO A 87 -1.79 19.87 -14.34
N ALA A 88 -2.90 19.50 -13.71
CA ALA A 88 -3.39 20.18 -12.51
C ALA A 88 -2.44 20.00 -11.33
N LEU A 89 -1.85 18.80 -11.23
CA LEU A 89 -1.08 18.36 -10.08
C LEU A 89 -0.06 17.28 -10.47
N LEU A 90 1.13 17.38 -9.88
CA LEU A 90 2.08 16.27 -9.78
C LEU A 90 2.02 15.65 -8.38
N HIS A 91 1.68 14.37 -8.27
CA HIS A 91 1.77 13.62 -7.03
C HIS A 91 2.89 12.59 -7.11
N ALA A 92 3.97 12.82 -6.37
CA ALA A 92 5.15 11.99 -6.36
C ALA A 92 5.10 10.88 -5.29
N HIS A 93 5.52 9.67 -5.65
CA HIS A 93 5.61 8.51 -4.76
C HIS A 93 7.06 8.03 -4.65
N GLY A 94 7.64 8.20 -3.45
CA GLY A 94 9.03 7.85 -3.17
C GLY A 94 10.04 8.97 -3.46
N TYR A 95 11.24 8.83 -2.89
CA TYR A 95 12.20 9.94 -2.77
C TYR A 95 12.68 10.51 -4.10
N LYS A 96 12.95 9.65 -5.11
CA LYS A 96 13.42 10.12 -6.42
C LYS A 96 12.35 10.90 -7.17
N ALA A 97 11.13 10.37 -7.22
CA ALA A 97 10.00 11.05 -7.84
C ALA A 97 9.73 12.38 -7.15
N SER A 98 9.80 12.39 -5.81
CA SER A 98 9.57 13.60 -5.01
C SER A 98 10.58 14.70 -5.33
N LEU A 99 11.88 14.39 -5.35
CA LEU A 99 12.92 15.36 -5.71
C LEU A 99 12.72 15.93 -7.13
N VAL A 100 12.42 15.06 -8.10
CA VAL A 100 12.20 15.46 -9.50
C VAL A 100 10.97 16.36 -9.65
N CYS A 101 9.86 16.00 -9.00
CA CYS A 101 8.62 16.79 -9.03
C CYS A 101 8.77 18.13 -8.29
N LYS A 102 9.49 18.18 -7.16
CA LYS A 102 9.79 19.42 -6.43
C LYS A 102 10.57 20.41 -7.31
N LEU A 103 11.56 19.93 -8.05
CA LEU A 103 12.28 20.76 -9.00
C LEU A 103 11.37 21.22 -10.17
N ALA A 104 10.50 20.33 -10.68
CA ALA A 104 9.52 20.71 -11.70
C ALA A 104 8.56 21.81 -11.20
N ARG A 105 8.11 21.75 -9.93
CA ARG A 105 7.36 22.84 -9.28
C ARG A 105 8.12 24.15 -9.31
N ILE A 106 9.38 24.17 -8.87
CA ILE A 106 10.20 25.38 -8.85
C ILE A 106 10.31 26.00 -10.26
N MET A 107 10.43 25.16 -11.29
CA MET A 107 10.67 25.62 -12.67
C MET A 107 9.41 25.92 -13.50
N THR A 108 8.23 25.49 -13.05
CA THR A 108 6.98 25.58 -13.83
C THR A 108 5.80 26.15 -13.06
N GLY A 109 5.88 26.22 -11.73
CA GLY A 109 4.79 26.63 -10.85
C GLY A 109 3.69 25.57 -10.68
N VAL A 110 3.80 24.38 -11.31
CA VAL A 110 2.81 23.31 -11.18
C VAL A 110 2.63 22.90 -9.71
N ARG A 111 1.39 22.64 -9.30
CA ARG A 111 1.12 22.14 -7.95
C ARG A 111 1.79 20.78 -7.77
N GLN A 112 2.39 20.57 -6.59
CA GLN A 112 3.14 19.34 -6.32
C GLN A 112 2.90 18.81 -4.90
N ILE A 113 2.59 17.52 -4.81
CA ILE A 113 2.38 16.77 -3.57
C ILE A 113 3.33 15.57 -3.55
N SER A 114 3.83 15.20 -2.37
CA SER A 114 4.68 14.01 -2.19
C SER A 114 4.11 13.07 -1.13
N THR A 115 4.02 11.78 -1.44
CA THR A 115 3.77 10.72 -0.44
C THR A 115 5.07 9.99 -0.09
N TYR A 116 5.36 9.94 1.21
CA TYR A 116 6.53 9.27 1.80
C TYR A 116 6.13 7.87 2.31
N HIS A 117 6.65 6.84 1.65
CA HIS A 117 6.33 5.43 1.92
C HIS A 117 7.35 4.70 2.80
N ALA A 118 8.61 5.15 2.81
CA ALA A 118 9.69 4.49 3.54
C ALA A 118 9.79 5.01 4.99
N GLY A 119 9.45 4.14 5.96
CA GLY A 119 9.73 4.33 7.38
C GLY A 119 11.16 3.96 7.78
N GLU A 120 11.77 3.05 7.01
CA GLU A 120 13.16 2.63 7.14
C GLU A 120 14.09 3.75 6.69
N THR A 121 15.22 3.90 7.39
CA THR A 121 16.28 4.82 6.99
C THR A 121 17.18 4.06 6.02
N PRO A 122 17.16 4.36 4.71
CA PRO A 122 18.03 3.68 3.77
C PRO A 122 19.50 3.93 4.12
N THR A 123 20.39 3.07 3.64
CA THR A 123 21.85 3.19 3.85
C THR A 123 22.56 3.66 2.56
N GLY A 124 23.81 4.10 2.70
CA GLY A 124 24.64 4.50 1.56
C GLY A 124 24.11 5.71 0.79
N LYS A 125 24.24 5.72 -0.55
CA LYS A 125 23.81 6.87 -1.38
C LYS A 125 22.30 7.12 -1.33
N VAL A 126 21.49 6.08 -1.08
CA VAL A 126 20.03 6.20 -0.98
C VAL A 126 19.63 7.02 0.24
N TRP A 127 20.38 6.90 1.35
CA TRP A 127 20.24 7.75 2.53
C TRP A 127 20.31 9.22 2.20
N LEU A 128 21.34 9.64 1.44
CA LEU A 128 21.54 11.05 1.08
C LEU A 128 20.34 11.60 0.30
N TYR A 129 19.81 10.83 -0.65
CA TYR A 129 18.64 11.25 -1.43
C TYR A 129 17.36 11.28 -0.58
N ASP A 130 17.15 10.32 0.32
CA ASP A 130 16.01 10.33 1.26
C ASP A 130 16.11 11.53 2.22
N CYS A 131 17.30 11.81 2.76
CA CYS A 131 17.55 13.00 3.56
C CYS A 131 17.25 14.27 2.76
N ALA A 132 17.82 14.43 1.56
CA ALA A 132 17.55 15.60 0.72
C ALA A 132 16.05 15.78 0.46
N ASP A 133 15.32 14.68 0.22
CA ASP A 133 13.87 14.73 0.04
C ASP A 133 13.15 15.22 1.31
N ARG A 134 13.48 14.67 2.49
CA ARG A 134 12.89 15.09 3.77
C ARG A 134 13.22 16.54 4.13
N PHE A 135 14.46 16.98 3.89
CA PHE A 135 14.90 18.35 4.15
C PHE A 135 14.22 19.36 3.22
N THR A 136 13.80 18.93 2.02
CA THR A 136 13.13 19.79 1.03
C THR A 136 11.61 19.68 1.08
N THR A 137 11.02 19.16 2.17
CA THR A 137 9.56 19.02 2.35
C THR A 137 8.80 20.35 2.20
N PHE A 138 9.42 21.49 2.56
CA PHE A 138 8.86 22.83 2.36
C PHE A 138 8.67 23.22 0.89
N VAL A 139 9.29 22.49 -0.05
CA VAL A 139 9.10 22.67 -1.49
C VAL A 139 7.84 21.97 -1.97
N SER A 140 7.22 21.08 -1.21
CA SER A 140 5.93 20.51 -1.62
C SER A 140 4.78 21.41 -1.20
N ASN A 141 3.74 21.53 -2.02
CA ASN A 141 2.51 22.20 -1.60
C ASN A 141 1.83 21.42 -0.45
N HIS A 142 1.97 20.09 -0.47
CA HIS A 142 1.53 19.23 0.62
C HIS A 142 2.43 17.99 0.72
N SER A 143 2.62 17.48 1.93
CA SER A 143 3.38 16.25 2.19
C SER A 143 2.49 15.25 2.92
N ILE A 144 2.41 14.03 2.38
CA ILE A 144 1.61 12.93 2.91
C ILE A 144 2.55 11.87 3.46
N ALA A 145 2.28 11.39 4.68
CA ALA A 145 3.03 10.31 5.30
C ALA A 145 2.11 9.11 5.54
N VAL A 146 2.58 7.90 5.24
CA VAL A 146 1.79 6.67 5.46
C VAL A 146 1.84 6.15 6.90
N SER A 147 2.62 6.81 7.78
CA SER A 147 2.69 6.49 9.21
C SER A 147 3.16 7.69 10.04
N GLU A 148 2.78 7.71 11.32
CA GLU A 148 3.20 8.77 12.25
C GLU A 148 4.72 8.81 12.45
N ARG A 149 5.38 7.64 12.43
CA ARG A 149 6.84 7.53 12.49
C ARG A 149 7.52 8.23 11.31
N ILE A 150 6.88 8.28 10.15
CA ILE A 150 7.37 9.04 8.99
C ILE A 150 7.10 10.53 9.20
N THR A 151 5.92 10.92 9.68
CA THR A 151 5.57 12.31 10.00
C THR A 151 6.60 12.97 10.93
N GLN A 152 7.06 12.25 11.96
CA GLN A 152 8.08 12.75 12.90
C GLN A 152 9.44 13.05 12.26
N LYS A 153 9.73 12.47 11.09
CA LYS A 153 10.97 12.69 10.33
C LYS A 153 10.85 13.82 9.29
N LEU A 154 9.68 14.44 9.12
CA LEU A 154 9.45 15.50 8.14
C LEU A 154 9.53 16.87 8.83
N ILE A 155 10.11 17.85 8.14
CA ILE A 155 10.31 19.21 8.69
C ILE A 155 9.01 20.00 8.70
N THR A 156 8.14 19.78 7.70
CA THR A 156 6.85 20.45 7.60
C THR A 156 5.72 19.57 8.12
N LYS A 157 4.64 20.22 8.56
CA LYS A 157 3.40 19.54 8.94
C LYS A 157 2.94 18.68 7.77
N SER A 158 2.80 17.38 8.02
CA SER A 158 2.32 16.39 7.05
C SER A 158 1.00 15.81 7.51
N GLU A 159 0.14 15.48 6.57
CA GLU A 159 -1.05 14.70 6.86
C GLU A 159 -0.70 13.21 6.83
N SER A 160 -1.17 12.49 7.85
CA SER A 160 -1.09 11.02 7.85
C SER A 160 -2.23 10.49 7.01
N PHE A 161 -1.91 9.79 5.93
CA PHE A 161 -2.89 9.18 5.07
C PHE A 161 -2.65 7.69 5.03
N ASN A 162 -3.62 6.94 5.56
CA ASN A 162 -3.50 5.49 5.63
C ASN A 162 -3.55 4.89 4.22
N ASN A 163 -2.90 3.73 4.09
CA ASN A 163 -3.11 2.87 2.93
C ASN A 163 -4.60 2.51 2.78
N PHE A 164 -5.04 2.29 1.55
CA PHE A 164 -6.42 1.96 1.22
C PHE A 164 -6.47 0.99 0.04
N ILE A 165 -7.60 0.33 -0.15
CA ILE A 165 -7.83 -0.65 -1.22
C ILE A 165 -9.20 -0.46 -1.89
N ASP A 166 -9.33 -0.93 -3.12
CA ASP A 166 -10.64 -1.17 -3.74
C ASP A 166 -11.32 -2.35 -3.05
N THR A 167 -12.54 -2.12 -2.57
CA THR A 167 -13.38 -3.17 -1.97
C THR A 167 -14.49 -3.65 -2.89
N LYS A 168 -14.79 -2.94 -3.99
CA LYS A 168 -16.00 -3.18 -4.80
C LYS A 168 -15.99 -4.51 -5.56
N THR A 169 -14.80 -4.96 -5.93
CA THR A 169 -14.59 -6.16 -6.77
C THR A 169 -14.12 -7.36 -5.97
N LEU A 170 -14.03 -7.24 -4.64
CA LEU A 170 -13.48 -8.28 -3.79
C LEU A 170 -14.53 -9.32 -3.41
N SER A 171 -14.17 -10.59 -3.58
CA SER A 171 -14.96 -11.70 -3.06
C SER A 171 -14.57 -12.01 -1.62
N THR A 172 -15.58 -12.28 -0.79
CA THR A 172 -15.36 -12.78 0.58
C THR A 172 -14.69 -14.15 0.54
N SER A 173 -13.69 -14.36 1.38
CA SER A 173 -13.02 -15.65 1.47
C SER A 173 -13.89 -16.69 2.19
N THR A 174 -13.93 -17.89 1.63
CA THR A 174 -14.50 -19.10 2.26
C THR A 174 -13.40 -20.07 2.70
N GLY A 175 -12.15 -19.62 2.67
CA GLY A 175 -10.97 -20.41 2.96
C GLY A 175 -10.79 -20.77 4.44
N ASN A 176 -9.89 -21.71 4.69
CA ASN A 176 -9.54 -22.18 6.03
C ASN A 176 -8.03 -22.17 6.31
N GLN A 177 -7.21 -21.67 5.38
CA GLN A 177 -5.76 -21.65 5.55
C GLN A 177 -5.36 -20.60 6.60
N ILE A 178 -4.41 -20.97 7.47
CA ILE A 178 -3.71 -20.04 8.33
C ILE A 178 -2.50 -19.56 7.55
N ALA A 179 -2.52 -18.31 7.12
CA ALA A 179 -1.57 -17.84 6.12
C ALA A 179 -0.61 -16.76 6.65
N PHE A 180 0.59 -16.77 6.09
CA PHE A 180 1.52 -15.64 6.07
C PHE A 180 1.64 -15.15 4.63
N VAL A 181 1.52 -13.83 4.42
CA VAL A 181 1.67 -13.21 3.10
C VAL A 181 2.67 -12.06 3.21
N GLY A 182 3.85 -12.21 2.60
CA GLY A 182 4.87 -11.16 2.63
C GLY A 182 6.26 -11.64 2.24
N ARG A 183 7.22 -10.71 2.21
CA ARG A 183 8.63 -11.01 1.95
C ARG A 183 9.20 -11.89 3.06
N LEU A 184 10.03 -12.87 2.71
CA LEU A 184 10.72 -13.72 3.70
C LEU A 184 12.00 -13.04 4.17
N SER A 185 11.80 -12.09 5.08
CA SER A 185 12.86 -11.22 5.59
C SER A 185 12.64 -10.90 7.07
N HIS A 186 13.72 -10.52 7.76
CA HIS A 186 13.73 -10.37 9.21
C HIS A 186 12.66 -9.37 9.69
N GLU A 187 12.45 -8.28 8.93
CA GLU A 187 11.41 -7.30 9.24
C GLU A 187 10.00 -7.89 9.28
N LYS A 188 9.69 -8.81 8.36
CA LYS A 188 8.34 -9.38 8.24
C LYS A 188 8.07 -10.51 9.22
N GLY A 189 9.13 -11.06 9.82
CA GLY A 189 9.03 -12.06 10.89
C GLY A 189 8.56 -13.47 10.50
N PRO A 190 8.86 -14.01 9.32
CA PRO A 190 8.40 -15.35 8.94
C PRO A 190 8.90 -16.46 9.88
N ASP A 191 10.01 -16.26 10.58
CA ASP A 191 10.52 -17.15 11.62
C ASP A 191 9.51 -17.33 12.78
N ARG A 192 8.87 -16.24 13.21
CA ARG A 192 7.82 -16.27 14.25
C ARG A 192 6.57 -17.01 13.79
N PHE A 193 6.26 -16.95 12.48
CA PHE A 193 5.18 -17.74 11.90
C PHE A 193 5.51 -19.25 11.91
N ILE A 194 6.76 -19.62 11.64
CA ILE A 194 7.23 -21.01 11.77
C ILE A 194 7.16 -21.47 13.23
N ASP A 195 7.53 -20.62 14.20
CA ASP A 195 7.41 -20.93 15.63
C ASP A 195 5.96 -21.22 16.02
N LEU A 196 5.00 -20.40 15.56
CA LEU A 196 3.57 -20.66 15.75
C LEU A 196 3.14 -21.99 15.15
N ALA A 197 3.61 -22.33 13.94
CA ALA A 197 3.30 -23.61 13.32
C ALA A 197 3.82 -24.80 14.15
N ARG A 198 4.98 -24.65 14.80
CA ARG A 198 5.52 -25.69 15.70
C ARG A 198 4.64 -25.95 16.92
N LEU A 199 4.00 -24.90 17.44
CA LEU A 199 3.09 -24.99 18.58
C LEU A 199 1.71 -25.55 18.21
N ASN A 200 1.32 -25.48 16.93
CA ASN A 200 -0.02 -25.84 16.44
C ASN A 200 0.05 -26.93 15.36
N GLN A 201 0.62 -28.09 15.69
CA GLN A 201 0.88 -29.20 14.75
C GLN A 201 -0.38 -29.78 14.08
N THR A 202 -1.55 -29.56 14.68
CA THR A 202 -2.83 -30.03 14.13
C THR A 202 -3.36 -29.17 12.99
N GLN A 203 -2.87 -27.94 12.85
CA GLN A 203 -3.30 -26.99 11.81
C GLN A 203 -2.25 -26.92 10.70
N ARG A 204 -2.72 -26.64 9.48
CA ARG A 204 -1.84 -26.36 8.33
C ARG A 204 -1.53 -24.87 8.25
N PHE A 205 -0.27 -24.55 8.03
CA PHE A 205 0.24 -23.19 7.86
C PHE A 205 0.74 -22.98 6.44
N ASP A 206 0.23 -21.95 5.75
CA ASP A 206 0.55 -21.66 4.36
C ASP A 206 1.34 -20.36 4.25
N LEU A 207 2.55 -20.41 3.68
CA LEU A 207 3.46 -19.28 3.60
C LEU A 207 3.63 -18.85 2.15
N TYR A 208 3.17 -17.63 1.85
CA TYR A 208 3.20 -17.01 0.53
C TYR A 208 4.24 -15.88 0.49
N GLY A 209 5.24 -16.04 -0.38
CA GLY A 209 6.32 -15.09 -0.56
C GLY A 209 7.68 -15.73 -0.77
N SER A 210 8.68 -14.89 -1.02
CA SER A 210 10.09 -15.27 -1.14
C SER A 210 10.98 -14.21 -0.49
N GLY A 211 12.24 -14.55 -0.21
CA GLY A 211 13.19 -13.62 0.40
C GLY A 211 14.44 -14.28 0.95
N ALA A 212 15.32 -13.46 1.53
CA ALA A 212 16.63 -13.89 2.00
C ALA A 212 16.59 -15.02 3.06
N MET A 213 15.51 -15.10 3.85
CA MET A 213 15.36 -16.13 4.89
C MET A 213 14.86 -17.47 4.37
N GLN A 214 14.51 -17.60 3.08
CA GLN A 214 13.83 -18.79 2.55
C GLN A 214 14.59 -20.10 2.81
N SER A 215 15.91 -20.11 2.61
CA SER A 215 16.74 -21.31 2.79
C SER A 215 16.72 -21.81 4.23
N GLU A 216 16.92 -20.90 5.19
CA GLU A 216 16.91 -21.21 6.63
C GLU A 216 15.54 -21.70 7.09
N LEU A 217 14.48 -20.99 6.68
CA LEU A 217 13.10 -21.33 7.07
C LEU A 217 12.70 -22.71 6.55
N THR A 218 13.05 -23.05 5.31
CA THR A 218 12.67 -24.34 4.71
C THR A 218 13.33 -25.52 5.43
N GLN A 219 14.57 -25.34 5.91
CA GLN A 219 15.29 -26.38 6.65
C GLN A 219 14.76 -26.57 8.08
N GLY A 220 14.28 -25.50 8.71
CA GLY A 220 13.81 -25.52 10.09
C GLY A 220 12.29 -25.69 10.28
N ALA A 221 11.51 -25.70 9.21
CA ALA A 221 10.05 -25.72 9.30
C ALA A 221 9.49 -27.09 9.71
N PRO A 222 8.44 -27.13 10.55
CA PRO A 222 7.71 -28.37 10.82
C PRO A 222 6.90 -28.82 9.59
N ALA A 223 6.51 -30.11 9.58
CA ALA A 223 5.84 -30.74 8.44
C ALA A 223 4.47 -30.14 8.08
N ASN A 224 3.84 -29.40 9.00
CA ASN A 224 2.56 -28.73 8.79
C ASN A 224 2.69 -27.36 8.08
N VAL A 225 3.89 -26.92 7.71
CA VAL A 225 4.12 -25.68 6.95
C VAL A 225 4.29 -25.99 5.47
N ARG A 226 3.55 -25.26 4.63
CA ARG A 226 3.66 -25.28 3.17
C ARG A 226 4.20 -23.96 2.64
N PHE A 227 5.32 -24.01 1.93
CA PHE A 227 5.90 -22.88 1.22
C PHE A 227 5.32 -22.81 -0.20
N HIS A 228 4.77 -21.65 -0.58
CA HIS A 228 4.20 -21.43 -1.91
C HIS A 228 5.11 -20.57 -2.80
N GLY A 229 6.15 -19.96 -2.25
CA GLY A 229 7.01 -19.03 -2.99
C GLY A 229 6.30 -17.73 -3.35
N HIS A 230 6.93 -16.93 -4.21
CA HIS A 230 6.37 -15.66 -4.68
C HIS A 230 5.12 -15.87 -5.53
N GLN A 231 4.09 -15.06 -5.27
CA GLN A 231 2.82 -15.10 -5.99
C GLN A 231 2.64 -13.83 -6.82
N ASN A 232 2.46 -14.00 -8.12
CA ASN A 232 2.19 -12.87 -9.04
C ASN A 232 0.74 -12.40 -8.96
N ASN A 233 -0.17 -13.27 -8.52
CA ASN A 233 -1.59 -12.99 -8.39
C ASN A 233 -2.12 -13.51 -7.05
N MET A 234 -2.29 -12.62 -6.08
CA MET A 234 -2.87 -12.96 -4.78
C MET A 234 -4.39 -13.03 -4.81
N ASP A 235 -5.05 -12.42 -5.79
CA ASP A 235 -6.53 -12.39 -5.84
C ASP A 235 -7.13 -13.79 -5.94
N SER A 236 -6.48 -14.70 -6.67
CA SER A 236 -6.89 -16.11 -6.75
C SER A 236 -6.56 -16.92 -5.50
N ILE A 237 -5.75 -16.38 -4.58
CA ILE A 237 -5.26 -17.09 -3.39
C ILE A 237 -6.05 -16.67 -2.16
N TRP A 238 -6.42 -15.39 -2.07
CA TRP A 238 -7.14 -14.86 -0.92
C TRP A 238 -8.41 -15.65 -0.59
N GLN A 239 -9.14 -16.16 -1.58
CA GLN A 239 -10.33 -17.00 -1.40
C GLN A 239 -10.08 -18.31 -0.61
N HIS A 240 -8.81 -18.74 -0.50
CA HIS A 240 -8.42 -19.95 0.24
C HIS A 240 -7.91 -19.65 1.65
N ILE A 241 -7.64 -18.38 1.98
CA ILE A 241 -7.12 -17.96 3.27
C ILE A 241 -8.27 -17.74 4.26
N GLY A 242 -8.20 -18.41 5.41
CA GLY A 242 -9.21 -18.29 6.48
C GLY A 242 -8.77 -17.42 7.65
N ILE A 243 -7.46 -17.29 7.88
CA ILE A 243 -6.85 -16.43 8.90
C ILE A 243 -5.53 -15.88 8.32
N LEU A 244 -5.27 -14.58 8.47
CA LEU A 244 -3.97 -13.99 8.17
C LEU A 244 -3.19 -13.72 9.46
N ILE A 245 -1.96 -14.21 9.54
CA ILE A 245 -1.04 -13.92 10.64
C ILE A 245 -0.05 -12.83 10.23
N ILE A 246 0.04 -11.76 11.02
CA ILE A 246 1.03 -10.69 10.86
C ILE A 246 1.93 -10.66 12.09
N CYS A 247 3.11 -11.28 11.96
CA CYS A 247 4.08 -11.42 13.06
C CYS A 247 5.32 -10.52 12.87
N SER A 248 5.17 -9.46 12.08
CA SER A 248 6.26 -8.55 11.72
C SER A 248 6.88 -7.87 12.93
N ARG A 249 8.18 -7.58 12.83
CA ARG A 249 8.93 -6.83 13.85
C ARG A 249 8.67 -5.33 13.74
N TYR A 250 8.42 -4.85 12.52
CA TYR A 250 8.08 -3.46 12.24
C TYR A 250 7.31 -3.36 10.93
N GLU A 251 6.23 -2.57 10.94
CA GLU A 251 5.37 -2.25 9.80
C GLU A 251 4.89 -0.79 9.88
N GLY A 252 4.42 -0.25 8.76
CA GLY A 252 3.59 0.95 8.76
C GLY A 252 2.13 0.57 8.96
N LEU A 253 1.41 0.42 7.85
CA LEU A 253 0.12 -0.27 7.77
C LEU A 253 0.19 -1.25 6.61
N PRO A 254 0.33 -2.57 6.85
CA PRO A 254 0.54 -3.53 5.78
C PRO A 254 -0.70 -3.63 4.88
N MET A 255 -0.50 -3.53 3.55
CA MET A 255 -1.56 -3.71 2.55
C MET A 255 -2.24 -5.08 2.69
N THR A 256 -1.49 -6.13 3.03
CA THR A 256 -2.01 -7.48 3.21
C THR A 256 -3.05 -7.57 4.34
N ALA A 257 -2.96 -6.74 5.38
CA ALA A 257 -4.00 -6.68 6.41
C ALA A 257 -5.31 -6.12 5.84
N LEU A 258 -5.24 -5.03 5.08
CA LEU A 258 -6.41 -4.43 4.43
C LEU A 258 -7.04 -5.40 3.43
N GLU A 259 -6.20 -6.01 2.58
CA GLU A 259 -6.62 -6.99 1.56
C GLU A 259 -7.32 -8.21 2.19
N ALA A 260 -6.82 -8.69 3.32
CA ALA A 260 -7.42 -9.78 4.08
C ALA A 260 -8.75 -9.36 4.73
N MET A 261 -8.75 -8.27 5.49
CA MET A 261 -9.93 -7.82 6.22
C MET A 261 -11.10 -7.45 5.31
N ALA A 262 -10.85 -6.82 4.15
CA ALA A 262 -11.90 -6.55 3.17
C ALA A 262 -12.53 -7.81 2.55
N ARG A 263 -11.86 -8.97 2.67
CA ARG A 263 -12.40 -10.27 2.23
C ARG A 263 -12.99 -11.06 3.40
N GLY A 264 -13.17 -10.44 4.55
CA GLY A 264 -13.66 -11.09 5.77
C GLY A 264 -12.67 -12.10 6.35
N ILE A 265 -11.37 -11.94 6.08
CA ILE A 265 -10.33 -12.75 6.69
C ILE A 265 -9.89 -12.05 7.97
N PRO A 266 -10.10 -12.65 9.16
CA PRO A 266 -9.59 -12.11 10.40
C PRO A 266 -8.07 -12.05 10.37
N VAL A 267 -7.54 -10.93 10.85
CA VAL A 267 -6.10 -10.73 11.02
C VAL A 267 -5.74 -10.93 12.48
N VAL A 268 -4.76 -11.79 12.74
CA VAL A 268 -4.14 -11.99 14.06
C VAL A 268 -2.73 -11.42 13.98
N SER A 269 -2.48 -10.32 14.68
CA SER A 269 -1.28 -9.49 14.47
C SER A 269 -0.58 -9.11 15.77
N LEU A 270 0.74 -8.97 15.68
CA LEU A 270 1.51 -8.18 16.64
C LEU A 270 1.16 -6.69 16.51
N ASN A 271 1.24 -5.97 17.62
CA ASN A 271 1.00 -4.54 17.71
C ASN A 271 2.22 -3.75 17.22
N VAL A 272 2.26 -3.53 15.90
CA VAL A 272 3.30 -2.76 15.23
C VAL A 272 2.70 -1.67 14.35
N GLY A 273 3.42 -0.54 14.22
CA GLY A 273 3.01 0.55 13.33
C GLY A 273 1.62 1.09 13.65
N ASN A 274 0.77 1.16 12.63
CA ASN A 274 -0.60 1.64 12.70
C ASN A 274 -1.63 0.50 12.86
N MET A 275 -1.21 -0.73 13.21
CA MET A 275 -2.14 -1.86 13.39
C MET A 275 -3.20 -1.59 14.46
N SER A 276 -2.87 -0.83 15.52
CA SER A 276 -3.82 -0.40 16.56
C SER A 276 -4.91 0.56 16.06
N LYS A 277 -4.74 1.18 14.89
CA LYS A 277 -5.78 1.98 14.24
C LYS A 277 -6.70 1.14 13.36
N LEU A 278 -6.20 0.02 12.84
CA LEU A 278 -6.93 -0.87 11.95
C LEU A 278 -7.70 -1.95 12.72
N ILE A 279 -7.04 -2.59 13.70
CA ILE A 279 -7.58 -3.71 14.45
C ILE A 279 -8.04 -3.25 15.83
N GLN A 280 -9.33 -3.41 16.08
CA GLN A 280 -9.92 -3.40 17.40
C GLN A 280 -9.97 -4.85 17.91
N HIS A 281 -9.16 -5.14 18.93
CA HIS A 281 -8.99 -6.47 19.51
C HIS A 281 -10.33 -7.15 19.80
N GLU A 282 -10.45 -8.43 19.42
CA GLU A 282 -11.64 -9.30 19.54
C GLU A 282 -12.90 -8.81 18.80
N THR A 283 -12.86 -7.65 18.17
CA THR A 283 -13.99 -7.04 17.49
C THR A 283 -13.92 -7.27 15.99
N ASN A 284 -12.79 -6.95 15.36
CA ASN A 284 -12.59 -7.05 13.91
C ASN A 284 -11.32 -7.83 13.53
N GLY A 285 -10.65 -8.41 14.53
CA GLY A 285 -9.38 -9.10 14.44
C GLY A 285 -8.75 -9.22 15.82
N TYR A 286 -7.51 -9.69 15.89
CA TYR A 286 -6.77 -9.84 17.14
C TYR A 286 -5.45 -9.07 17.06
N LEU A 287 -5.24 -8.19 18.03
CA LEU A 287 -4.02 -7.41 18.17
C LEU A 287 -3.37 -7.69 19.52
N VAL A 288 -2.11 -8.09 19.53
CA VAL A 288 -1.39 -8.50 20.75
C VAL A 288 0.03 -7.95 20.77
N ASP A 289 0.68 -7.90 21.93
CA ASP A 289 1.98 -7.20 22.06
C ASP A 289 3.18 -8.15 21.96
N ASN A 290 2.98 -9.47 22.05
CA ASN A 290 4.07 -10.45 21.97
C ASN A 290 3.66 -11.78 21.33
N VAL A 291 4.66 -12.62 21.01
CA VAL A 291 4.48 -13.87 20.26
C VAL A 291 3.70 -14.92 21.06
N ASN A 292 3.82 -14.96 22.38
CA ASN A 292 3.06 -15.91 23.20
C ASN A 292 1.55 -15.62 23.12
N GLN A 293 1.19 -14.34 23.26
CA GLN A 293 -0.19 -13.88 23.09
C GLN A 293 -0.69 -14.09 21.65
N LEU A 294 0.19 -14.09 20.65
CA LEU A 294 -0.18 -14.36 19.26
C LEU A 294 -0.71 -15.78 19.08
N ASN A 295 -0.10 -16.75 19.77
CA ASN A 295 -0.58 -18.13 19.82
C ASN A 295 -1.92 -18.26 20.57
N GLU A 296 -2.06 -17.58 21.70
CA GLU A 296 -3.30 -17.55 22.49
C GLU A 296 -4.45 -16.95 21.68
N ALA A 297 -4.21 -15.85 20.98
CA ALA A 297 -5.20 -15.19 20.12
C ALA A 297 -5.62 -16.07 18.94
N LEU A 298 -4.67 -16.76 18.30
CA LEU A 298 -4.99 -17.73 17.24
C LEU A 298 -5.91 -18.85 17.77
N ASN A 299 -5.54 -19.46 18.89
CA ASN A 299 -6.33 -20.54 19.49
C ASN A 299 -7.69 -20.07 19.99
N THR A 300 -7.77 -18.87 20.53
CA THR A 300 -9.03 -18.22 20.93
C THR A 300 -9.96 -18.11 19.73
N TYR A 301 -9.50 -17.53 18.62
CA TYR A 301 -10.32 -17.42 17.41
C TYR A 301 -10.76 -18.79 16.87
N LEU A 302 -9.85 -19.77 16.83
CA LEU A 302 -10.15 -21.13 16.37
C LEU A 302 -11.20 -21.84 17.25
N SER A 303 -11.29 -21.49 18.53
CA SER A 303 -12.25 -22.07 19.49
C SER A 303 -13.64 -21.42 19.45
N LEU A 304 -13.79 -20.27 18.78
CA LEU A 304 -15.06 -19.55 18.70
C LEU A 304 -16.14 -20.35 17.97
N ALA A 305 -17.38 -20.17 18.39
CA ALA A 305 -18.53 -20.69 17.66
C ALA A 305 -18.64 -20.01 16.28
N PRO A 306 -19.20 -20.70 15.25
CA PRO A 306 -19.26 -20.16 13.89
C PRO A 306 -19.93 -18.77 13.78
N HIS A 307 -20.95 -18.49 14.59
CA HIS A 307 -21.64 -17.19 14.60
C HIS A 307 -20.74 -16.06 15.14
N GLN A 308 -19.86 -16.34 16.09
CA GLN A 308 -18.90 -15.36 16.63
C GLN A 308 -17.80 -15.08 15.61
N GLN A 309 -17.29 -16.13 14.94
CA GLN A 309 -16.34 -15.95 13.84
C GLN A 309 -16.96 -15.09 12.73
N LEU A 310 -18.22 -15.37 12.33
CA LEU A 310 -18.91 -14.58 11.31
C LEU A 310 -19.07 -13.10 11.71
N ALA A 311 -19.34 -12.82 12.98
CA ALA A 311 -19.42 -11.45 13.48
C ALA A 311 -18.08 -10.70 13.33
N ILE A 312 -16.96 -11.33 13.72
CA ILE A 312 -15.62 -10.75 13.56
C ILE A 312 -15.30 -10.52 12.08
N LYS A 313 -15.60 -11.50 11.22
CA LYS A 313 -15.38 -11.38 9.76
C LYS A 313 -16.15 -10.22 9.16
N LYS A 314 -17.42 -10.07 9.53
CA LYS A 314 -18.26 -8.96 9.07
C LYS A 314 -17.68 -7.62 9.54
N GLN A 315 -17.33 -7.52 10.81
CA GLN A 315 -16.76 -6.29 11.35
C GLN A 315 -15.40 -5.94 10.72
N ALA A 316 -14.59 -6.93 10.32
CA ALA A 316 -13.36 -6.71 9.57
C ALA A 316 -13.62 -6.04 8.22
N ILE A 317 -14.63 -6.52 7.47
CA ILE A 317 -15.07 -5.92 6.20
C ILE A 317 -15.56 -4.49 6.44
N ASP A 318 -16.50 -4.32 7.36
CA ASP A 318 -17.12 -3.02 7.67
C ASP A 318 -16.06 -1.98 8.07
N SER A 319 -15.04 -2.39 8.85
CA SER A 319 -13.95 -1.52 9.28
C SER A 319 -13.13 -1.00 8.09
N VAL A 320 -12.80 -1.88 7.13
CA VAL A 320 -12.07 -1.49 5.92
C VAL A 320 -12.94 -0.65 5.01
N GLU A 321 -14.19 -1.03 4.76
CA GLU A 321 -15.11 -0.28 3.91
C GLU A 321 -15.29 1.17 4.38
N GLN A 322 -15.45 1.38 5.68
CA GLN A 322 -15.72 2.70 6.26
C GLN A 322 -14.51 3.62 6.32
N HIS A 323 -13.30 3.07 6.48
CA HIS A 323 -12.12 3.88 6.83
C HIS A 323 -10.94 3.73 5.87
N TYR A 324 -10.86 2.64 5.12
CA TYR A 324 -9.70 2.23 4.32
C TYR A 324 -10.09 1.80 2.89
N SER A 325 -11.31 2.07 2.44
CA SER A 325 -11.73 1.89 1.05
C SER A 325 -11.40 3.11 0.20
N GLN A 326 -11.30 2.92 -1.12
CA GLN A 326 -11.23 4.05 -2.06
C GLN A 326 -12.37 5.07 -1.83
N SER A 327 -13.60 4.60 -1.61
CA SER A 327 -14.76 5.47 -1.34
C SER A 327 -14.61 6.31 -0.07
N ALA A 328 -13.98 5.77 0.97
CA ALA A 328 -13.73 6.48 2.23
C ALA A 328 -12.58 7.49 2.12
N VAL A 329 -11.64 7.23 1.22
CA VAL A 329 -10.32 7.86 1.23
C VAL A 329 -10.14 8.87 0.09
N ILE A 330 -10.55 8.54 -1.13
CA ILE A 330 -10.41 9.42 -2.31
C ILE A 330 -11.07 10.80 -2.09
N PRO A 331 -12.28 10.93 -1.51
CA PRO A 331 -12.87 12.25 -1.25
C PRO A 331 -12.02 13.15 -0.34
N LYS A 332 -11.26 12.56 0.60
CA LYS A 332 -10.33 13.31 1.45
C LYS A 332 -9.11 13.76 0.63
N MET A 333 -8.59 12.89 -0.24
CA MET A 333 -7.49 13.21 -1.14
C MET A 333 -7.85 14.33 -2.13
N MET A 334 -9.08 14.34 -2.65
CA MET A 334 -9.53 15.37 -3.59
C MET A 334 -9.52 16.77 -2.96
N LYS A 335 -9.85 16.90 -1.67
CA LYS A 335 -9.74 18.18 -0.95
C LYS A 335 -8.29 18.70 -0.91
N LEU A 336 -7.30 17.81 -0.87
CA LEU A 336 -5.88 18.18 -0.92
C LEU A 336 -5.43 18.55 -2.32
N TYR A 337 -5.94 17.84 -3.32
CA TYR A 337 -5.62 18.11 -4.72
C TYR A 337 -6.20 19.44 -5.18
N PHE A 338 -7.46 19.68 -4.85
CA PHE A 338 -8.27 20.81 -5.31
C PHE A 338 -8.87 21.59 -4.12
N PRO A 339 -8.07 22.37 -3.37
CA PRO A 339 -8.56 23.05 -2.16
C PRO A 339 -9.53 24.21 -2.45
N ASN A 340 -9.50 24.76 -3.66
CA ASN A 340 -10.29 25.93 -4.06
C ASN A 340 -11.50 25.60 -4.95
N SER A 341 -11.73 24.32 -5.29
CA SER A 341 -12.94 23.92 -6.00
C SER A 341 -14.11 23.96 -5.03
N SER A 342 -15.12 24.76 -5.34
CA SER A 342 -16.39 24.74 -4.61
C SER A 342 -16.99 23.33 -4.70
N GLN A 343 -17.60 22.82 -3.63
CA GLN A 343 -18.20 21.47 -3.60
C GLN A 343 -19.24 21.23 -4.73
N SER A 344 -19.68 22.30 -5.40
CA SER A 344 -20.56 22.29 -6.57
C SER A 344 -19.87 21.97 -7.91
N ASP A 345 -18.54 22.09 -8.03
CA ASP A 345 -17.82 21.84 -9.30
C ASP A 345 -17.36 20.38 -9.46
N CYS A 346 -17.38 19.60 -8.38
CA CYS A 346 -17.30 18.14 -8.42
C CYS A 346 -18.69 17.63 -8.05
N GLN A 347 -19.53 17.38 -9.05
CA GLN A 347 -20.80 16.68 -8.85
C GLN A 347 -20.52 15.26 -8.33
N ILE A 348 -20.38 15.14 -7.01
CA ILE A 348 -20.53 13.90 -6.26
C ILE A 348 -21.98 13.89 -5.79
N GLU A 349 -22.91 13.81 -6.73
CA GLU A 349 -24.28 13.41 -6.40
C GLU A 349 -24.43 11.93 -6.71
N LYS A 350 -24.86 11.23 -5.66
CA LYS A 350 -25.14 9.80 -5.58
C LYS A 350 -25.91 9.29 -6.81
N GLN A 351 -25.47 8.17 -7.34
CA GLN A 351 -26.38 7.10 -7.79
C GLN A 351 -26.04 5.83 -7.03
#